data_AF-A0A382X8G4-F1
#
_entry.id   AF-A0A382X8G4-F1
#
_cell.length_a   1.000
_cell.length_b   1.000
_cell.length_c   1.000
_cell.angle_alpha   90.00
_cell.angle_beta   90.00
_cell.angle_gamma   90.00
#
_symmetry.space_group_name_H-M   'P 1'
#
loop_
_entity.id
_entity.type
_entity.pdbx_description
1 polymer ?
#
loop_
_entity_poly.entity_id
_entity_poly.type
_entity_poly.pdbx_seq_one_letter_code
_entity_poly.pdbx_strand_id
1 'polypeptide(L)'
;MWTRKAVFYVGFGTILVLFAPFINNLQLFLLGTTVLGFVAIHSLVNTRPIDVKITRDFDEDQVFENSGISIDFIIQNKGRPVGFLEIYDNLPSEVEVSKGQNHTIIRLRKDELVINKYSLECRLRGQYHLGNPRLRIYNPSFLFYYEADVESKSSLVVFPQIEQMEG
;
A
#
# COMPACT_ATOMS: atom_id res chain seq x y z
N MET A 1 -7.08 -11.67 2.45
CA MET A 1 -8.02 -11.21 1.41
C MET A 1 -7.60 -11.79 0.06
N TRP A 2 -8.58 -12.06 -0.81
CA TRP A 2 -8.37 -12.61 -2.15
C TRP A 2 -8.26 -11.47 -3.16
N THR A 3 -7.33 -11.56 -4.12
CA THR A 3 -7.29 -10.62 -5.24
C THR A 3 -8.22 -11.06 -6.38
N ARG A 4 -8.55 -10.13 -7.29
CA ARG A 4 -9.27 -10.46 -8.53
C ARG A 4 -8.55 -11.55 -9.35
N LYS A 5 -7.22 -11.57 -9.29
CA LYS A 5 -6.40 -12.62 -9.92
C LYS A 5 -6.70 -13.99 -9.32
N ALA A 6 -6.73 -14.11 -7.99
CA ALA A 6 -7.04 -15.38 -7.33
C ALA A 6 -8.44 -15.91 -7.70
N VAL A 7 -9.45 -15.03 -7.74
CA VAL A 7 -10.80 -15.40 -8.18
C VAL A 7 -10.79 -15.91 -9.62
N PHE A 8 -10.09 -15.23 -10.52
CA PHE A 8 -9.98 -15.67 -11.91
C PHE A 8 -9.30 -17.05 -12.05
N TYR A 9 -8.21 -17.29 -11.32
CA TYR A 9 -7.48 -18.57 -11.38
C TYR A 9 -8.34 -19.72 -10.83
N VAL A 10 -9.06 -19.50 -9.73
CA VAL A 10 -9.97 -20.52 -9.18
C VAL A 10 -11.13 -20.79 -10.14
N GLY A 11 -11.76 -19.74 -10.68
CA GLY A 11 -12.84 -19.88 -11.65
C GLY A 11 -12.39 -20.65 -12.89
N PHE A 12 -11.27 -20.24 -13.49
CA PHE A 12 -10.69 -20.89 -14.66
C PHE A 12 -10.31 -22.35 -14.39
N GLY A 13 -9.60 -22.63 -13.28
CA GLY A 13 -9.22 -23.98 -12.89
C GLY A 13 -10.44 -24.88 -12.64
N THR A 14 -11.48 -24.35 -11.99
CA THR A 14 -12.73 -25.07 -11.73
C THR A 14 -13.46 -25.41 -13.03
N ILE A 15 -13.57 -24.45 -13.95
CA ILE A 15 -14.19 -24.68 -15.27
C ILE A 15 -13.46 -25.79 -16.02
N LEU A 16 -12.13 -25.76 -16.05
CA LEU A 16 -11.34 -26.80 -16.72
C LEU A 16 -11.55 -28.19 -16.12
N VAL A 17 -11.50 -28.31 -14.79
CA VAL A 17 -11.71 -29.59 -14.09
C VAL A 17 -13.11 -30.15 -14.35
N LEU A 18 -14.13 -29.29 -14.33
CA LEU A 18 -15.52 -29.71 -14.53
C LEU A 18 -15.84 -30.02 -16.00
N PHE A 19 -15.26 -29.28 -16.95
CA PHE A 19 -15.55 -29.44 -18.38
C PHE A 19 -14.74 -30.58 -19.03
N ALA A 20 -13.53 -30.85 -18.55
CA ALA A 20 -12.62 -31.84 -19.13
C ALA A 20 -13.22 -33.26 -19.28
N PRO A 21 -13.99 -33.80 -18.32
CA PRO A 21 -14.64 -35.11 -18.46
C PRO A 21 -15.67 -35.17 -19.61
N PHE A 22 -16.39 -34.07 -19.90
CA PHE A 22 -17.40 -34.04 -20.97
C PHE A 22 -16.79 -34.23 -22.36
N ILE A 23 -15.55 -33.81 -22.54
CA ILE A 23 -14.79 -33.93 -23.79
C ILE A 23 -13.72 -35.03 -23.71
N ASN A 24 -13.73 -35.84 -22.65
CA ASN A 24 -12.78 -36.92 -22.37
C ASN A 24 -11.31 -36.48 -22.54
N ASN A 25 -10.97 -35.27 -22.09
CA ASN A 25 -9.64 -34.69 -22.27
C ASN A 25 -8.87 -34.64 -20.95
N LEU A 26 -7.99 -35.62 -20.75
CA LEU A 26 -7.15 -35.72 -19.56
C LEU A 26 -6.21 -34.51 -19.39
N GLN A 27 -5.70 -33.93 -20.48
CA GLN A 27 -4.77 -32.81 -20.41
C GLN A 27 -5.42 -31.57 -19.78
N LEU A 28 -6.68 -31.29 -20.14
CA LEU A 28 -7.44 -30.17 -19.56
C LEU A 28 -7.77 -30.40 -18.09
N PHE A 29 -8.09 -31.64 -17.71
CA PHE A 29 -8.31 -31.99 -16.31
C PHE A 29 -7.05 -31.75 -15.46
N LEU A 30 -5.90 -32.21 -15.95
CA LEU A 30 -4.61 -32.02 -15.27
C LEU A 30 -4.22 -30.54 -15.19
N LEU A 31 -4.46 -29.76 -16.26
CA LEU A 31 -4.21 -28.32 -16.26
C LEU A 31 -5.08 -27.61 -15.21
N GLY A 32 -6.38 -27.89 -15.19
CA GLY A 32 -7.30 -27.31 -14.21
C GLY A 32 -6.90 -27.65 -12.76
N THR A 33 -6.56 -28.91 -12.52
CA THR A 33 -6.09 -29.39 -11.20
C THR A 33 -4.78 -28.70 -10.80
N THR A 34 -3.86 -28.50 -11.73
CA THR A 34 -2.59 -27.80 -11.49
C THR A 34 -2.82 -26.34 -11.12
N VAL A 35 -3.72 -25.65 -11.83
CA VAL A 35 -4.09 -24.25 -11.53
C VAL A 35 -4.70 -24.16 -10.12
N LEU A 36 -5.63 -25.06 -9.78
CA LEU A 36 -6.24 -25.09 -8.44
C LEU A 36 -5.22 -25.41 -7.35
N GLY A 37 -4.34 -26.39 -7.59
CA GLY A 37 -3.26 -26.77 -6.69
C GLY A 37 -2.29 -25.61 -6.44
N PHE A 38 -1.95 -24.85 -7.48
CA PHE A 38 -1.13 -23.64 -7.36
C PHE A 38 -1.79 -22.61 -6.43
N VAL A 39 -3.08 -22.29 -6.63
CA VAL A 39 -3.80 -21.36 -5.75
C VAL A 39 -3.86 -21.89 -4.31
N ALA A 40 -4.16 -23.18 -4.14
CA ALA A 40 -4.27 -23.82 -2.82
C ALA A 40 -2.94 -23.74 -2.04
N ILE A 41 -1.83 -24.13 -2.67
CA ILE A 41 -0.48 -24.03 -2.05
C ILE A 41 -0.17 -22.59 -1.67
N HIS A 42 -0.43 -21.64 -2.57
CA HIS A 42 -0.13 -20.22 -2.32
C HIS A 42 -1.02 -19.56 -1.27
N SER A 43 -2.21 -20.12 -0.99
CA SER A 43 -3.10 -19.66 0.08
C SER A 43 -2.54 -19.96 1.48
N LEU A 44 -1.64 -20.92 1.58
CA LEU A 44 -0.96 -21.30 2.83
C LEU A 44 0.24 -20.40 3.13
N VAL A 45 0.67 -19.55 2.19
CA VAL A 45 1.81 -18.65 2.38
C VAL A 45 1.45 -17.54 3.38
N ASN A 46 2.33 -17.34 4.34
CA ASN A 46 2.09 -16.47 5.48
C ASN A 46 2.01 -14.97 5.10
N THR A 47 0.79 -14.44 5.00
CA THR A 47 0.48 -13.01 4.91
C THR A 47 0.03 -12.41 6.24
N ARG A 48 0.34 -13.06 7.38
CA ARG A 48 -0.06 -12.55 8.70
C ARG A 48 0.41 -11.12 8.96
N PRO A 49 -0.33 -10.37 9.79
CA PRO A 49 0.06 -9.03 10.24
C PRO A 49 1.51 -8.98 10.71
N ILE A 50 2.16 -7.84 10.48
CA ILE A 50 3.50 -7.56 10.96
C ILE A 50 3.48 -6.27 11.77
N ASP A 51 4.40 -6.18 12.72
CA ASP A 51 4.63 -4.95 13.49
C ASP A 51 5.53 -4.01 12.68
N VAL A 52 4.97 -2.90 12.23
CA VAL A 52 5.65 -1.85 11.48
C VAL A 52 5.30 -0.52 12.11
N LYS A 53 6.33 0.26 12.44
CA LYS A 53 6.19 1.62 12.92
C LYS A 53 6.35 2.57 11.75
N ILE A 54 5.38 3.46 11.57
CA ILE A 54 5.40 4.48 10.51
C ILE A 54 5.31 5.87 11.13
N THR A 55 6.26 6.73 10.79
CA THR A 55 6.32 8.12 11.24
C THR A 55 6.56 9.04 10.06
N ARG A 56 5.97 10.23 10.09
CA ARG A 56 6.26 11.32 9.16
C ARG A 56 7.12 12.33 9.88
N ASP A 57 8.16 12.78 9.21
CA ASP A 57 9.01 13.89 9.65
C ASP A 57 8.97 14.97 8.56
N PHE A 58 8.87 16.23 8.96
CA PHE A 58 8.81 17.36 8.03
C PHE A 58 9.42 18.60 8.68
N ASP A 59 10.04 19.44 7.84
CA ASP A 59 10.91 20.54 8.29
C ASP A 59 10.14 21.64 9.05
N GLU A 60 8.88 21.88 8.69
CA GLU A 60 8.04 22.93 9.27
C GLU A 60 6.60 22.41 9.50
N ASP A 61 6.14 22.45 10.75
CA ASP A 61 4.75 22.09 11.11
C ASP A 61 3.72 23.13 10.63
N GLN A 62 4.21 24.31 10.22
CA GLN A 62 3.46 25.49 9.85
C GLN A 62 3.97 26.01 8.52
N VAL A 63 3.13 25.97 7.49
CA VAL A 63 3.51 26.37 6.13
C VAL A 63 2.51 27.38 5.58
N PHE A 64 2.89 28.14 4.55
CA PHE A 64 1.97 29.07 3.88
C PHE A 64 1.23 28.38 2.73
N GLU A 65 0.06 28.91 2.38
CA GLU A 65 -0.68 28.49 1.20
C GLU A 65 0.19 28.59 -0.06
N ASN A 66 0.06 27.60 -0.95
CA ASN A 66 0.86 27.41 -2.16
C ASN A 66 2.37 27.20 -1.93
N SER A 67 2.79 26.91 -0.70
CA SER A 67 4.15 26.44 -0.43
C SER A 67 4.24 24.91 -0.52
N GLY A 68 5.45 24.43 -0.85
CA GLY A 68 5.76 23.01 -0.91
C GLY A 68 6.43 22.55 0.37
N ILE A 69 5.95 21.46 0.96
CA ILE A 69 6.56 20.82 2.15
C ILE A 69 7.19 19.49 1.77
N SER A 70 8.39 19.22 2.26
CA SER A 70 9.04 17.92 2.11
C SER A 70 8.67 17.01 3.27
N ILE A 71 8.26 15.78 2.97
CA ILE A 71 7.94 14.76 3.95
C ILE A 71 8.92 13.61 3.83
N ASP A 72 9.54 13.29 4.96
CA ASP A 72 10.32 12.08 5.17
C ASP A 72 9.38 11.02 5.77
N PHE A 73 8.89 10.11 4.92
CA PHE A 73 8.02 9.02 5.33
C PHE A 73 8.84 7.82 5.77
N ILE A 74 9.00 7.69 7.09
CA ILE A 74 9.89 6.73 7.73
C ILE A 74 9.11 5.47 8.07
N ILE A 75 9.56 4.34 7.52
CA ILE A 75 8.97 3.03 7.69
C ILE A 75 9.99 2.14 8.38
N GLN A 76 9.66 1.64 9.57
CA GLN A 76 10.53 0.77 10.34
C GLN A 76 9.86 -0.57 10.66
N ASN A 77 10.52 -1.68 10.30
CA ASN A 77 10.04 -3.01 10.68
C ASN A 77 10.43 -3.33 12.11
N LYS A 78 9.44 -3.68 12.94
CA LYS A 78 9.64 -4.21 14.30
C LYS A 78 9.29 -5.69 14.42
N GLY A 79 8.73 -6.27 13.38
CA GLY A 79 8.32 -7.66 13.31
C GLY A 79 9.28 -8.55 12.51
N ARG A 80 8.67 -9.51 11.80
CA ARG A 80 9.38 -10.48 10.94
C ARG A 80 9.80 -9.83 9.61
N PRO A 81 10.81 -10.37 8.91
CA PRO A 81 11.12 -9.92 7.56
C PRO A 81 9.92 -10.13 6.62
N VAL A 82 9.69 -9.16 5.75
CA VAL A 82 8.61 -9.15 4.74
C VAL A 82 9.16 -8.83 3.36
N GLY A 83 8.73 -9.60 2.36
CA GLY A 83 9.24 -9.48 0.99
C GLY A 83 8.51 -8.45 0.14
N PHE A 84 7.17 -8.41 0.24
CA PHE A 84 6.29 -7.59 -0.59
C PHE A 84 5.36 -6.79 0.32
N LEU A 85 5.89 -5.73 0.90
CA LEU A 85 5.14 -4.78 1.72
C LEU A 85 4.84 -3.54 0.87
N GLU A 86 3.58 -3.36 0.54
CA GLU A 86 3.07 -2.15 -0.08
C GLU A 86 2.55 -1.22 1.00
N ILE A 87 2.89 0.07 0.90
CA ILE A 87 2.48 1.09 1.87
C ILE A 87 1.98 2.29 1.11
N TYR A 88 0.82 2.77 1.52
CA TYR A 88 0.20 4.00 1.05
C TYR A 88 0.10 4.96 2.21
N ASP A 89 0.66 6.15 2.05
CA ASP A 89 0.39 7.25 2.94
C ASP A 89 -0.94 7.91 2.55
N ASN A 90 -1.97 7.75 3.39
CA ASN A 90 -3.29 8.29 3.13
C ASN A 90 -3.33 9.79 3.47
N LEU A 91 -3.37 10.61 2.43
CA LEU A 91 -3.39 12.06 2.54
C LEU A 91 -4.83 12.60 2.44
N PRO A 92 -5.14 13.74 3.09
CA PRO A 92 -6.41 14.42 2.90
C PRO A 92 -6.55 14.92 1.44
N SER A 93 -7.79 15.01 0.95
CA SER A 93 -8.10 15.39 -0.44
C SER A 93 -7.65 16.79 -0.84
N GLU A 94 -7.44 17.65 0.15
CA GLU A 94 -7.10 19.06 0.03
C GLU A 94 -5.59 19.28 -0.22
N VAL A 95 -4.78 18.24 -0.07
CA VAL A 95 -3.33 18.29 -0.23
C VAL A 95 -2.92 17.36 -1.37
N GLU A 96 -2.06 17.85 -2.25
CA GLU A 96 -1.61 17.09 -3.42
C GLU A 96 -0.11 16.77 -3.34
N VAL A 97 0.29 15.61 -3.85
CA VAL A 97 1.71 15.24 -3.97
C VAL A 97 2.28 15.95 -5.20
N SER A 98 3.18 16.90 -4.97
CA SER A 98 3.83 17.67 -6.04
C SER A 98 5.10 17.00 -6.58
N LYS A 99 5.83 16.26 -5.74
CA LYS A 99 7.03 15.51 -6.14
C LYS A 99 7.13 14.17 -5.39
N GLY A 100 7.70 13.16 -6.04
CA GLY A 100 7.85 11.82 -5.47
C GLY A 100 6.53 11.04 -5.48
N GLN A 101 6.44 10.04 -4.60
CA GLN A 101 5.25 9.19 -4.48
C GLN A 101 4.97 8.94 -2.99
N ASN A 102 3.71 9.14 -2.58
CA ASN A 102 3.21 8.77 -1.25
C ASN A 102 2.88 7.26 -1.17
N HIS A 103 3.34 6.47 -2.13
CA HIS A 103 3.12 5.02 -2.26
C HIS A 103 4.45 4.34 -2.56
N THR A 104 4.69 3.18 -1.95
CA THR A 104 5.87 2.38 -2.22
C THR A 104 5.61 0.89 -2.01
N ILE A 105 6.35 0.04 -2.73
CA ILE A 105 6.39 -1.40 -2.54
C ILE A 105 7.83 -1.79 -2.24
N ILE A 106 8.06 -2.29 -1.03
CA ILE A 106 9.40 -2.56 -0.52
C ILE A 106 9.51 -3.95 0.09
N ARG A 107 10.74 -4.47 0.05
CA ARG A 107 11.18 -5.53 0.94
C ARG A 107 11.74 -4.89 2.19
N LEU A 108 11.37 -5.42 3.35
CA LEU A 108 11.83 -4.90 4.64
C LEU A 108 12.28 -6.06 5.53
N ARG A 109 13.58 -6.11 5.82
CA ARG A 109 14.17 -7.04 6.79
C ARG A 109 13.74 -6.64 8.20
N LYS A 110 13.94 -7.55 9.15
CA LYS A 110 13.72 -7.25 10.56
C LYS A 110 14.64 -6.09 10.98
N ASP A 111 14.08 -5.13 11.73
CA ASP A 111 14.75 -3.93 12.21
C ASP A 111 15.25 -2.96 11.12
N GLU A 112 14.97 -3.24 9.85
CA GLU A 112 15.31 -2.35 8.74
C GLU A 112 14.41 -1.11 8.73
N LEU A 113 15.01 0.02 8.38
CA LEU A 113 14.36 1.32 8.24
C LEU A 113 14.54 1.81 6.80
N VAL A 114 13.45 2.26 6.20
CA VAL A 114 13.42 2.85 4.87
C VAL A 114 12.77 4.23 4.98
N ILE A 115 13.35 5.22 4.31
CA ILE A 115 12.80 6.57 4.21
C ILE A 115 12.34 6.78 2.78
N ASN A 116 11.04 7.03 2.60
CA ASN A 116 10.48 7.43 1.32
C ASN A 116 10.20 8.94 1.35
N LYS A 117 10.89 9.71 0.51
CA LYS A 117 10.75 11.17 0.47
C LYS A 117 9.76 11.58 -0.60
N TYR A 118 8.82 12.45 -0.26
CA TYR A 118 7.91 13.07 -1.22
C TYR A 118 7.58 14.50 -0.78
N SER A 119 7.05 15.31 -1.70
CA SER A 119 6.65 16.69 -1.41
C SER A 119 5.16 16.87 -1.59
N LEU A 120 4.57 17.67 -0.70
CA LEU A 120 3.17 18.08 -0.77
C LEU A 120 3.04 19.53 -1.17
N GLU A 121 1.96 19.86 -1.89
CA GLU A 121 1.52 21.22 -2.18
C GLU A 121 0.20 21.47 -1.44
N CYS A 122 0.20 22.50 -0.59
CA CYS A 122 -0.96 22.85 0.22
C CYS A 122 -1.67 24.06 -0.38
N ARG A 123 -2.76 23.82 -1.13
CA ARG A 123 -3.48 24.87 -1.87
C ARG A 123 -4.47 25.67 -1.03
N LEU A 124 -4.89 25.14 0.11
CA LEU A 124 -5.88 25.77 0.96
C LEU A 124 -5.30 25.98 2.36
N ARG A 125 -5.69 27.07 3.01
CA ARG A 125 -5.39 27.31 4.42
C ARG A 125 -6.24 26.40 5.32
N GLY A 126 -5.67 25.95 6.43
CA GLY A 126 -6.40 25.11 7.39
C GLY A 126 -5.49 24.24 8.25
N GLN A 127 -6.11 23.42 9.09
CA GLN A 127 -5.43 22.38 9.85
C GLN A 127 -5.75 21.03 9.21
N TYR A 128 -4.71 20.36 8.71
CA TYR A 128 -4.83 19.07 8.05
C TYR A 128 -4.34 17.96 8.97
N HIS A 129 -5.14 16.91 9.09
CA HIS A 129 -4.72 15.67 9.73
C HIS A 129 -4.32 14.69 8.63
N LEU A 130 -3.05 14.30 8.61
CA LEU A 130 -2.57 13.27 7.69
C LEU A 130 -3.14 11.93 8.18
N GLY A 131 -3.89 11.25 7.32
CA GLY A 131 -4.62 10.03 7.68
C GLY A 131 -3.68 8.90 8.09
N ASN A 132 -4.22 7.83 8.68
CA ASN A 132 -3.41 6.66 8.99
C ASN A 132 -2.87 6.02 7.69
N PRO A 133 -1.56 5.74 7.58
CA PRO A 133 -1.02 4.98 6.48
C PRO A 133 -1.67 3.61 6.37
N ARG A 134 -1.86 3.13 5.14
CA ARG A 134 -2.36 1.79 4.86
C ARG A 134 -1.23 0.88 4.40
N LEU A 135 -1.17 -0.31 4.95
CA LEU A 135 -0.22 -1.34 4.56
C LEU A 135 -0.95 -2.50 3.87
N ARG A 136 -0.27 -3.11 2.88
CA ARG A 136 -0.66 -4.36 2.26
C ARG A 136 0.52 -5.31 2.17
N ILE A 137 0.33 -6.53 2.66
CA ILE A 137 1.34 -7.60 2.60
C ILE A 137 0.89 -8.61 1.56
N TYR A 138 1.62 -8.71 0.46
CA TYR A 138 1.32 -9.69 -0.58
C TYR A 138 2.05 -11.00 -0.33
N ASN A 139 1.39 -12.09 -0.70
CA ASN A 139 2.12 -13.33 -0.95
C ASN A 139 2.90 -13.22 -2.27
N PRO A 140 3.92 -14.06 -2.52
CA PRO A 140 4.76 -13.95 -3.72
C PRO A 140 4.02 -14.07 -5.06
N SER A 141 2.86 -14.73 -5.09
CA SER A 141 2.05 -14.86 -6.30
C SER A 141 1.03 -13.73 -6.49
N PHE A 142 0.94 -12.77 -5.54
CA PHE A 142 -0.05 -11.68 -5.53
C PHE A 142 -1.51 -12.17 -5.65
N LEU A 143 -1.76 -13.42 -5.27
CA LEU A 143 -3.10 -14.00 -5.21
C LEU A 143 -3.80 -13.61 -3.92
N PHE A 144 -3.03 -13.45 -2.86
CA PHE A 144 -3.52 -13.15 -1.53
C PHE A 144 -2.76 -11.96 -0.94
N TYR A 145 -3.48 -11.17 -0.17
CA TYR A 145 -2.90 -10.09 0.60
C TYR A 145 -3.55 -9.97 1.97
N TYR A 146 -2.84 -9.34 2.89
CA TYR A 146 -3.38 -8.83 4.13
C TYR A 146 -3.31 -7.30 4.08
N GLU A 147 -4.32 -6.62 4.61
CA GLU A 147 -4.42 -5.17 4.62
C GLU A 147 -4.74 -4.69 6.04
N ALA A 148 -4.09 -3.60 6.44
CA ALA A 148 -4.33 -2.93 7.72
C ALA A 148 -3.95 -1.46 7.64
N ASP A 149 -4.55 -0.64 8.50
CA ASP A 149 -4.09 0.73 8.72
C ASP A 149 -3.12 0.76 9.91
N VAL A 150 -2.08 1.59 9.83
CA VAL A 150 -1.10 1.83 10.90
C VAL A 150 -1.43 3.15 11.56
N GLU A 151 -1.55 3.17 12.88
CA GLU A 151 -1.77 4.42 13.61
C GLU A 151 -0.53 5.33 13.44
N SER A 152 -0.75 6.52 12.85
CA SER A 152 0.29 7.54 12.72
C SER A 152 -0.37 8.91 12.75
N LYS A 153 -0.17 9.62 13.87
CA LYS A 153 -0.73 10.96 14.08
C LYS A 153 0.26 12.00 13.60
N SER A 154 -0.11 12.71 12.54
CA SER A 154 0.66 13.84 12.02
C SER A 154 -0.33 14.90 11.56
N SER A 155 -0.10 16.15 11.97
CA SER A 155 -0.95 17.27 11.59
C SER A 155 -0.09 18.37 10.97
N LEU A 156 -0.64 19.05 9.97
CA LEU A 156 0.00 20.14 9.24
C LEU A 156 -0.90 21.38 9.33
N VAL A 157 -0.32 22.53 9.66
CA VAL A 157 -1.04 23.81 9.70
C VAL A 157 -0.63 24.66 8.52
N VAL A 158 -1.61 25.11 7.72
CA VAL A 158 -1.40 25.94 6.54
C VAL A 158 -2.01 27.31 6.78
N PHE A 159 -1.16 28.34 6.79
CA PHE A 159 -1.55 29.74 6.93
C PHE A 159 -1.90 30.37 5.59
N PRO A 160 -2.80 31.38 5.56
CA PRO A 160 -3.05 32.16 4.36
C PRO A 160 -1.79 32.90 3.91
N GLN A 161 -1.65 33.12 2.60
CA GLN A 161 -0.66 34.06 2.09
C GLN A 161 -0.96 35.49 2.57
N ILE A 162 0.10 36.23 2.90
CA ILE A 162 0.01 37.63 3.28
C ILE A 162 0.06 38.44 1.99
N GLU A 163 -1.09 38.95 1.53
CA GLU A 163 -1.11 39.95 0.45
C GLU A 163 -0.50 41.25 0.97
N GLN A 164 0.51 41.77 0.28
CA GLN A 164 0.96 43.14 0.49
C GLN A 164 -0.11 44.08 -0.07
N MET A 165 -0.72 44.87 0.79
CA MET A 165 -1.58 45.98 0.37
C MET A 165 -0.68 47.04 -0.27
N GLU A 166 -0.76 47.22 -1.60
CA GLU A 166 -0.21 48.40 -2.26
C GLU A 166 -1.01 49.62 -1.79
N GLY A 167 -0.34 50.51 -1.07
CA GLY A 167 -0.90 51.78 -0.57
C GLY A 167 -0.69 52.94 -1.52
#